data_AF-A0A948SN75-F1
#
_entry.id   AF-A0A948SN75-F1
#
_cell.length_a   1.000
_cell.length_b   1.000
_cell.length_c   1.000
_cell.angle_alpha   90.00
_cell.angle_beta   90.00
_cell.angle_gamma   90.00
#
_symmetry.space_group_name_H-M   'P 1'
#
loop_
_entity.id
_entity.type
_entity.pdbx_description
1 polymer ?
#
loop_
_entity_poly.entity_id
_entity_poly.type
_entity_poly.pdbx_seq_one_letter_code
_entity_poly.pdbx_strand_id
1 'polypeptide(L)'
;MPSTLAIRIALAAVLVAAAAAGGCRKPRYDTSSPSAAIDAMARMVKDGRPELLPTMLFVQARDVTFPDGVTEASAIEDVKGKAGEMLAQLWRVSQKLRKRYPADVERELGKGGTWATRSGFGDVFNAVMADPFGWLDANRSRLEAEDLGDGTATFELDGKPVLGGTLSMRETDDGWRIALPVDLARSSGYFPDTREEWAVVAYMMIAVENALTDFEGELDGGKFRTLGEASERAGRLVAESAAAQALIFALMQQNDPSKPPAGGLELEAGGVEVKVGADVPVEQGLGQAGDLMRRRAE
;
A
#
# COMPACT_ATOMS: atom_id res chain seq x y z
N MET A 1 55.44 2.07 33.71
CA MET A 1 54.26 2.88 34.06
C MET A 1 53.79 3.58 32.80
N PRO A 2 52.59 3.28 32.27
CA PRO A 2 52.09 3.99 31.10
C PRO A 2 51.91 5.47 31.44
N SER A 3 52.32 6.36 30.52
CA SER A 3 52.24 7.80 30.71
C SER A 3 50.79 8.24 30.86
N THR A 4 50.55 9.26 31.69
CA THR A 4 49.22 9.86 31.93
C THR A 4 48.52 10.32 30.65
N LEU A 5 49.28 10.54 29.56
CA LEU A 5 48.77 10.85 28.23
C LEU A 5 48.08 9.64 27.56
N ALA A 6 48.65 8.44 27.69
CA ALA A 6 48.10 7.22 27.09
C ALA A 6 46.75 6.83 27.73
N ILE A 7 46.61 7.05 29.04
CA ILE A 7 45.35 6.79 29.78
C ILE A 7 44.25 7.76 29.34
N ARG A 8 44.58 9.04 29.12
CA ARG A 8 43.60 10.06 28.68
C ARG A 8 43.12 9.82 27.24
N ILE A 9 44.01 9.39 26.34
CA ILE A 9 43.64 9.05 24.96
C ILE A 9 42.74 7.81 24.94
N ALA A 10 43.04 6.79 25.74
CA ALA A 10 42.20 5.59 25.84
C ALA A 10 40.80 5.92 26.38
N LEU A 11 40.69 6.78 27.41
CA LEU A 11 39.40 7.20 27.96
C LEU A 11 38.57 8.02 26.96
N ALA A 12 39.19 8.91 26.21
CA ALA A 12 38.51 9.68 25.17
C ALA A 12 38.01 8.79 24.03
N ALA A 13 38.79 7.79 23.61
CA ALA A 13 38.39 6.83 22.58
C ALA A 13 37.21 5.95 23.05
N VAL A 14 37.17 5.54 24.32
CA VAL A 14 36.07 4.76 24.89
C VAL A 14 34.78 5.60 25.00
N LEU A 15 34.87 6.88 25.37
CA LEU A 15 33.70 7.78 25.41
C LEU A 15 33.11 8.06 24.02
N VAL A 16 33.96 8.22 23.00
CA VAL A 16 33.50 8.40 21.60
C VAL A 16 32.88 7.10 21.06
N ALA A 17 33.46 5.94 21.38
CA ALA A 17 32.89 4.64 21.00
C ALA A 17 31.55 4.36 21.72
N ALA A 18 31.41 4.74 22.99
CA ALA A 18 30.16 4.61 23.74
C ALA A 18 29.06 5.56 23.23
N ALA A 19 29.42 6.77 22.80
CA ALA A 19 28.48 7.70 22.17
C ALA A 19 28.05 7.23 20.77
N ALA A 20 28.94 6.58 20.01
CA ALA A 20 28.62 5.98 18.71
C ALA A 20 27.74 4.72 18.85
N ALA A 21 27.84 3.98 19.95
CA ALA A 21 27.02 2.79 20.22
C ALA A 21 25.55 3.11 20.60
N GLY A 22 25.23 4.37 20.93
CA GLY A 22 23.84 4.82 21.11
C GLY A 22 23.07 5.03 19.79
N GLY A 23 23.77 5.03 18.66
CA GLY A 23 23.21 5.31 17.34
C GLY A 23 22.77 4.07 16.60
N CYS A 24 21.57 3.55 16.91
CA CYS A 24 20.66 2.80 16.02
C CYS A 24 19.50 2.17 16.81
N ARG A 25 18.90 2.89 17.77
CA ARG A 25 17.56 2.49 18.22
C ARG A 25 16.59 2.90 17.12
N LYS A 26 16.01 1.93 16.41
CA LYS A 26 14.91 2.16 15.47
C LYS A 26 13.87 3.05 16.19
N PRO A 27 13.36 4.12 15.55
CA PRO A 27 12.32 4.95 16.14
C PRO A 27 11.19 4.05 16.65
N ARG A 28 10.88 4.14 17.95
CA ARG A 28 9.75 3.41 18.53
C ARG A 28 8.55 4.31 18.39
N TYR A 29 7.63 3.94 17.51
CA TYR A 29 6.37 4.66 17.37
C TYR A 29 5.46 4.25 18.51
N ASP A 30 4.91 5.25 19.21
CA ASP A 30 3.96 5.01 20.27
C ASP A 30 2.62 4.60 19.66
N THR A 31 2.14 3.42 20.03
CA THR A 31 0.84 2.88 19.61
C THR A 31 0.02 2.45 20.83
N SER A 32 0.31 3.02 22.00
CA SER A 32 -0.34 2.66 23.28
C SER A 32 -1.79 3.12 23.40
N SER A 33 -2.25 4.02 22.53
CA SER A 33 -3.65 4.45 22.44
C SER A 33 -4.07 4.59 20.98
N PRO A 34 -5.38 4.63 20.68
CA PRO A 34 -5.86 4.81 19.30
C PRO A 34 -5.32 6.09 18.65
N SER A 35 -5.36 7.21 19.39
CA SER A 35 -4.81 8.49 18.96
C SER A 35 -3.29 8.43 18.74
N ALA A 36 -2.54 7.79 19.64
CA ALA A 36 -1.10 7.64 19.49
C ALA A 36 -0.74 6.79 18.25
N ALA A 37 -1.53 5.76 17.94
CA ALA A 37 -1.34 4.95 16.75
C ALA A 37 -1.61 5.72 15.44
N ILE A 38 -2.58 6.63 15.41
CA ILE A 38 -2.73 7.56 14.28
C ILE A 38 -1.52 8.48 14.15
N ASP A 39 -1.04 9.04 15.26
CA ASP A 39 0.19 9.85 15.28
C ASP A 39 1.41 9.06 14.84
N ALA A 40 1.50 7.78 15.19
CA ALA A 40 2.53 6.88 14.73
C ALA A 40 2.52 6.75 13.21
N MET A 41 1.36 6.48 12.60
CA MET A 41 1.24 6.38 11.14
C MET A 41 1.65 7.68 10.45
N ALA A 42 1.18 8.83 10.92
CA ALA A 42 1.57 10.13 10.38
C ALA A 42 3.09 10.38 10.52
N ARG A 43 3.69 9.98 11.64
CA ARG A 43 5.14 10.06 11.85
C ARG A 43 5.92 9.11 10.95
N MET A 44 5.48 7.87 10.75
CA MET A 44 6.12 6.92 9.82
C MET A 44 6.25 7.51 8.42
N VAL A 45 5.21 8.19 7.96
CA VAL A 45 5.20 8.89 6.67
C VAL A 45 6.19 10.05 6.66
N LYS A 46 6.13 10.93 7.67
CA LYS A 46 7.03 12.10 7.80
C LYS A 46 8.49 11.70 7.89
N ASP A 47 8.78 10.59 8.57
CA ASP A 47 10.12 10.04 8.75
C ASP A 47 10.63 9.30 7.51
N GLY A 48 9.81 9.20 6.43
CA GLY A 48 10.17 8.49 5.21
C GLY A 48 10.25 6.97 5.40
N ARG A 49 9.43 6.44 6.30
CA ARG A 49 9.35 5.02 6.68
C ARG A 49 8.00 4.37 6.32
N PRO A 50 7.48 4.54 5.09
CA PRO A 50 6.16 4.03 4.70
C PRO A 50 6.10 2.51 4.68
N GLU A 51 7.24 1.80 4.67
CA GLU A 51 7.29 0.34 4.79
C GLU A 51 6.73 -0.18 6.12
N LEU A 52 6.61 0.68 7.13
CA LEU A 52 6.05 0.32 8.42
C LEU A 52 4.52 0.41 8.44
N LEU A 53 3.89 1.07 7.47
CA LEU A 53 2.43 1.26 7.48
C LEU A 53 1.62 -0.04 7.45
N PRO A 54 2.02 -1.08 6.69
CA PRO A 54 1.31 -2.36 6.76
C PRO A 54 1.36 -2.98 8.15
N THR A 55 2.39 -2.72 8.97
CA THR A 55 2.45 -3.22 10.36
C THR A 55 1.36 -2.63 11.25
N MET A 56 0.78 -1.48 10.85
CA MET A 56 -0.33 -0.82 11.52
C MET A 56 -1.69 -1.46 11.22
N LEU A 57 -1.74 -2.40 10.27
CA LEU A 57 -2.94 -3.15 9.94
C LEU A 57 -3.04 -4.41 10.79
N PHE A 58 -4.18 -4.58 11.44
CA PHE A 58 -4.60 -5.80 12.07
C PHE A 58 -5.48 -6.59 11.10
N VAL A 59 -5.10 -7.83 10.82
CA VAL A 59 -5.82 -8.76 9.96
C VAL A 59 -6.05 -10.02 10.77
N GLN A 60 -7.31 -10.39 10.98
CA GLN A 60 -7.63 -11.59 11.75
C GLN A 60 -7.34 -12.84 10.91
N ALA A 61 -6.38 -13.64 11.38
CA ALA A 61 -6.11 -14.96 10.84
C ALA A 61 -7.04 -16.00 11.49
N ARG A 62 -7.47 -16.98 10.71
CA ARG A 62 -8.04 -18.23 11.21
C ARG A 62 -6.92 -19.12 11.73
N ASP A 63 -7.28 -20.00 12.66
CA ASP A 63 -6.40 -21.06 13.14
C ASP A 63 -6.37 -22.21 12.11
N VAL A 64 -5.65 -21.98 11.02
CA VAL A 64 -5.48 -22.95 9.93
C VAL A 64 -4.01 -23.08 9.56
N THR A 65 -3.59 -24.34 9.36
CA THR A 65 -2.29 -24.71 8.83
C THR A 65 -2.50 -25.43 7.51
N PHE A 66 -1.89 -24.89 6.45
CA PHE A 66 -1.96 -25.44 5.09
C PHE A 66 -1.09 -26.71 4.96
N PRO A 67 -1.28 -27.51 3.89
CA PRO A 67 -0.55 -28.78 3.72
C PRO A 67 0.99 -28.65 3.68
N ASP A 68 1.51 -27.49 3.30
CA ASP A 68 2.94 -27.17 3.28
C ASP A 68 3.49 -26.67 4.63
N GLY A 69 2.66 -26.65 5.68
CA GLY A 69 3.02 -26.23 7.03
C GLY A 69 2.93 -24.72 7.27
N VAL A 70 2.56 -23.93 6.25
CA VAL A 70 2.34 -22.48 6.39
C VAL A 70 1.01 -22.24 7.09
N THR A 71 0.97 -21.30 8.03
CA THR A 71 -0.28 -20.86 8.68
C THR A 71 -0.89 -19.66 7.96
N GLU A 72 -2.20 -19.43 8.07
CA GLU A 72 -2.81 -18.20 7.54
C GLU A 72 -2.21 -16.94 8.18
N ALA A 73 -1.86 -17.01 9.47
CA ALA A 73 -1.17 -15.92 10.16
C ALA A 73 0.19 -15.58 9.52
N SER A 74 1.02 -16.59 9.23
CA SER A 74 2.30 -16.39 8.54
C SER A 74 2.13 -15.89 7.10
N ALA A 75 1.11 -16.37 6.37
CA ALA A 75 0.85 -15.90 5.01
C ALA A 75 0.43 -14.42 4.99
N ILE A 76 -0.39 -14.00 5.95
CA ILE A 76 -0.74 -12.59 6.17
C ILE A 76 0.50 -11.75 6.48
N GLU A 77 1.39 -12.24 7.34
CA GLU A 77 2.63 -11.54 7.70
C GLU A 77 3.55 -11.36 6.49
N ASP A 78 3.74 -12.39 5.68
CA ASP A 78 4.54 -12.33 4.44
C ASP A 78 3.97 -11.29 3.47
N VAL A 79 2.65 -11.29 3.26
CA VAL A 79 1.97 -10.30 2.40
C VAL A 79 2.13 -8.88 2.95
N LYS A 80 1.99 -8.68 4.27
CA LYS A 80 2.22 -7.37 4.90
C LYS A 80 3.67 -6.91 4.73
N GLY A 81 4.63 -7.82 4.91
CA GLY A 81 6.05 -7.55 4.68
C GLY A 81 6.30 -7.09 3.24
N LYS A 82 5.75 -7.83 2.28
CA LYS A 82 5.89 -7.50 0.86
C LYS A 82 5.25 -6.18 0.48
N ALA A 83 4.07 -5.88 1.03
CA ALA A 83 3.41 -4.60 0.84
C ALA A 83 4.27 -3.45 1.38
N GLY A 84 4.98 -3.67 2.49
CA GLY A 84 5.91 -2.71 3.07
C GLY A 84 7.07 -2.39 2.13
N GLU A 85 7.70 -3.40 1.56
CA GLU A 85 8.78 -3.24 0.57
C GLU A 85 8.33 -2.43 -0.65
N MET A 86 7.15 -2.75 -1.19
CA MET A 86 6.56 -2.03 -2.33
C MET A 86 6.24 -0.57 -2.00
N LEU A 87 5.68 -0.29 -0.81
CA LEU A 87 5.42 1.08 -0.36
C LEU A 87 6.73 1.89 -0.20
N ALA A 88 7.78 1.27 0.34
CA ALA A 88 9.10 1.89 0.39
C ALA A 88 9.63 2.20 -1.01
N GLN A 89 9.47 1.29 -1.97
CA GLN A 89 9.90 1.51 -3.35
C GLN A 89 9.12 2.64 -4.02
N LEU A 90 7.79 2.63 -3.94
CA LEU A 90 6.94 3.69 -4.46
C LEU A 90 7.32 5.06 -3.88
N TRP A 91 7.58 5.12 -2.57
CA TRP A 91 8.02 6.35 -1.93
C TRP A 91 9.37 6.81 -2.46
N ARG A 92 10.37 5.93 -2.59
CA ARG A 92 11.69 6.28 -3.19
C ARG A 92 11.53 6.83 -4.61
N VAL A 93 10.73 6.16 -5.43
CA VAL A 93 10.41 6.61 -6.80
C VAL A 93 9.77 7.99 -6.78
N SER A 94 8.81 8.24 -5.88
CA SER A 94 8.17 9.55 -5.75
C SER A 94 9.18 10.66 -5.38
N GLN A 95 10.15 10.37 -4.51
CA GLN A 95 11.20 11.33 -4.15
C GLN A 95 12.15 11.60 -5.32
N LYS A 96 12.50 10.55 -6.09
CA LYS A 96 13.31 10.68 -7.31
C LYS A 96 12.60 11.55 -8.36
N LEU A 97 11.31 11.34 -8.58
CA LEU A 97 10.50 12.15 -9.50
C LEU A 97 10.42 13.62 -9.06
N ARG A 98 10.13 13.89 -7.77
CA ARG A 98 10.13 15.26 -7.22
C ARG A 98 11.48 15.95 -7.41
N LYS A 99 12.58 15.23 -7.18
CA LYS A 99 13.94 15.76 -7.34
C LYS A 99 14.30 16.04 -8.82
N ARG A 100 13.85 15.18 -9.73
CA ARG A 100 14.23 15.23 -11.15
C ARG A 100 13.35 16.15 -11.98
N TYR A 101 12.06 16.22 -11.68
CA TYR A 101 11.07 17.04 -12.38
C TYR A 101 10.29 17.97 -11.43
N PRO A 102 10.98 18.81 -10.63
CA PRO A 102 10.33 19.58 -9.56
C PRO A 102 9.19 20.48 -10.07
N ALA A 103 9.43 21.21 -11.16
CA ALA A 103 8.43 22.12 -11.74
C ALA A 103 7.22 21.39 -12.34
N ASP A 104 7.43 20.21 -12.93
CA ASP A 104 6.33 19.43 -13.49
C ASP A 104 5.51 18.77 -12.37
N VAL A 105 6.15 18.24 -11.34
CA VAL A 105 5.46 17.64 -10.19
C VAL A 105 4.67 18.71 -9.43
N GLU A 106 5.25 19.89 -9.18
CA GLU A 106 4.55 21.00 -8.54
C GLU A 106 3.37 21.49 -9.39
N ARG A 107 3.51 21.53 -10.72
CA ARG A 107 2.41 21.85 -11.64
C ARG A 107 1.29 20.83 -11.57
N GLU A 108 1.59 19.52 -11.57
CA GLU A 108 0.56 18.48 -11.47
C GLU A 108 -0.10 18.46 -10.08
N LEU A 109 0.66 18.65 -9.00
CA LEU A 109 0.12 18.82 -7.64
C LEU A 109 -0.76 20.08 -7.52
N GLY A 110 -0.36 21.18 -8.17
CA GLY A 110 -1.11 22.44 -8.20
C GLY A 110 -2.41 22.36 -9.01
N LYS A 111 -2.42 21.60 -10.12
CA LYS A 111 -3.66 21.24 -10.85
C LYS A 111 -4.59 20.37 -10.00
N GLY A 112 -4.02 19.62 -9.06
CA GLY A 112 -4.71 18.86 -8.01
C GLY A 112 -5.54 19.71 -7.05
N GLY A 113 -5.52 21.04 -7.07
CA GLY A 113 -6.40 21.88 -6.24
C GLY A 113 -7.92 21.71 -6.50
N THR A 114 -8.30 21.06 -7.60
CA THR A 114 -9.71 20.92 -8.04
C THR A 114 -10.34 19.56 -7.69
N TRP A 115 -9.57 18.59 -7.21
CA TRP A 115 -10.10 17.24 -6.90
C TRP A 115 -10.54 17.07 -5.43
N ALA A 116 -10.07 17.94 -4.54
CA ALA A 116 -10.26 17.84 -3.09
C ALA A 116 -11.53 18.58 -2.61
N THR A 117 -12.36 19.06 -3.54
CA THR A 117 -13.53 19.91 -3.26
C THR A 117 -14.86 19.29 -3.69
N ARG A 118 -14.91 17.98 -3.92
CA ARG A 118 -16.17 17.27 -4.13
C ARG A 118 -16.39 16.28 -2.99
N SER A 119 -17.61 16.25 -2.47
CA SER A 119 -17.98 15.49 -1.29
C SER A 119 -18.68 14.20 -1.71
N GLY A 120 -17.97 13.08 -1.60
CA GLY A 120 -18.47 11.73 -1.82
C GLY A 120 -17.38 10.68 -1.52
N PHE A 121 -17.77 9.41 -1.30
CA PHE A 121 -16.84 8.28 -1.06
C PHE A 121 -15.73 8.20 -2.12
N GLY A 122 -16.07 8.45 -3.39
CA GLY A 122 -15.11 8.49 -4.48
C GLY A 122 -14.05 9.58 -4.32
N ASP A 123 -14.38 10.75 -3.79
CA ASP A 123 -13.46 11.89 -3.69
C ASP A 123 -12.47 11.74 -2.52
N VAL A 124 -12.91 11.20 -1.38
CA VAL A 124 -12.02 10.87 -0.25
C VAL A 124 -11.10 9.71 -0.60
N PHE A 125 -11.65 8.66 -1.24
CA PHE A 125 -10.84 7.54 -1.72
C PHE A 125 -9.81 8.00 -2.75
N ASN A 126 -10.23 8.80 -3.74
CA ASN A 126 -9.32 9.39 -4.70
C ASN A 126 -8.26 10.20 -3.97
N ALA A 127 -8.66 11.14 -3.09
CA ALA A 127 -7.76 11.98 -2.28
C ALA A 127 -6.66 11.20 -1.57
N VAL A 128 -7.04 10.12 -0.89
CA VAL A 128 -6.14 9.20 -0.21
C VAL A 128 -5.27 8.43 -1.21
N MET A 129 -5.78 8.04 -2.38
CA MET A 129 -5.00 7.25 -3.34
C MET A 129 -3.90 8.04 -4.05
N ALA A 130 -4.11 9.32 -4.39
CA ALA A 130 -3.06 10.10 -5.07
C ALA A 130 -2.06 10.77 -4.13
N ASP A 131 -2.43 11.07 -2.89
CA ASP A 131 -1.48 11.47 -1.86
C ASP A 131 -1.92 11.01 -0.47
N PRO A 132 -1.77 9.70 -0.14
CA PRO A 132 -2.21 9.17 1.15
C PRO A 132 -1.49 9.85 2.32
N PHE A 133 -0.27 10.27 2.04
CA PHE A 133 0.65 10.88 2.98
C PHE A 133 0.30 12.34 3.27
N GLY A 134 0.09 13.15 2.22
CA GLY A 134 -0.38 14.52 2.36
C GLY A 134 -1.80 14.60 2.89
N TRP A 135 -2.69 13.68 2.50
CA TRP A 135 -4.04 13.60 3.06
C TRP A 135 -4.01 13.34 4.56
N LEU A 136 -3.22 12.36 5.02
CA LEU A 136 -3.10 12.04 6.45
C LEU A 136 -2.54 13.24 7.24
N ASP A 137 -1.54 13.94 6.71
CA ASP A 137 -0.96 15.11 7.37
C ASP A 137 -1.96 16.29 7.44
N ALA A 138 -2.63 16.58 6.33
CA ALA A 138 -3.60 17.68 6.24
C ALA A 138 -4.86 17.45 7.08
N ASN A 139 -5.25 16.19 7.30
CA ASN A 139 -6.47 15.83 8.03
C ASN A 139 -6.19 15.31 9.44
N ARG A 140 -4.93 15.24 9.88
CA ARG A 140 -4.58 14.68 11.19
C ARG A 140 -5.34 15.34 12.34
N SER A 141 -5.47 16.67 12.35
CA SER A 141 -6.16 17.41 13.41
C SER A 141 -7.68 17.22 13.43
N ARG A 142 -8.25 16.69 12.34
CA ARG A 142 -9.67 16.41 12.16
C ARG A 142 -10.01 14.95 12.41
N LEU A 143 -9.00 14.08 12.33
CA LEU A 143 -9.12 12.65 12.46
C LEU A 143 -8.89 12.25 13.92
N GLU A 144 -9.94 11.75 14.53
CA GLU A 144 -9.97 11.28 15.92
C GLU A 144 -10.23 9.77 15.92
N ALA A 145 -9.73 9.09 16.95
CA ALA A 145 -10.13 7.73 17.25
C ALA A 145 -10.65 7.68 18.67
N GLU A 146 -11.93 7.36 18.79
CA GLU A 146 -12.62 7.21 20.06
C GLU A 146 -12.51 5.77 20.54
N ASP A 147 -11.85 5.58 21.69
CA ASP A 147 -11.76 4.28 22.37
C ASP A 147 -13.14 3.92 22.96
N LEU A 148 -13.67 2.77 22.55
CA LEU A 148 -14.97 2.28 23.02
C LEU A 148 -14.88 1.56 24.38
N GLY A 149 -13.68 1.36 24.91
CA GLY A 149 -13.42 0.75 26.22
C GLY A 149 -13.51 -0.78 26.25
N ASP A 150 -13.69 -1.41 25.10
CA ASP A 150 -13.74 -2.87 24.92
C ASP A 150 -12.55 -3.42 24.12
N GLY A 151 -11.48 -2.63 24.00
CA GLY A 151 -10.32 -2.92 23.16
C GLY A 151 -10.56 -2.64 21.67
N THR A 152 -11.64 -1.92 21.33
CA THR A 152 -11.89 -1.40 19.99
C THR A 152 -12.04 0.12 20.00
N ALA A 153 -11.78 0.74 18.85
CA ALA A 153 -11.97 2.18 18.68
C ALA A 153 -12.59 2.48 17.30
N THR A 154 -13.37 3.55 17.23
CA THR A 154 -13.97 4.04 15.98
C THR A 154 -13.22 5.24 15.45
N PHE A 155 -13.12 5.36 14.13
CA PHE A 155 -12.57 6.55 13.51
C PHE A 155 -13.64 7.60 13.29
N GLU A 156 -13.33 8.82 13.68
CA GLU A 156 -14.15 10.00 13.40
C GLU A 156 -13.37 11.03 12.60
N LEU A 157 -14.05 11.68 11.66
CA LEU A 157 -13.56 12.83 10.94
C LEU A 157 -14.53 13.99 11.15
N ASP A 158 -14.07 15.04 11.83
CA ASP A 158 -14.92 16.16 12.28
C ASP A 158 -16.16 15.70 13.09
N GLY A 159 -15.97 14.75 14.00
CA GLY A 159 -17.05 14.19 14.84
C GLY A 159 -18.06 13.34 14.07
N LYS A 160 -17.71 12.85 12.87
CA LYS A 160 -18.54 11.93 12.08
C LYS A 160 -17.82 10.61 11.85
N PRO A 161 -18.50 9.46 11.99
CA PRO A 161 -17.90 8.15 11.72
C PRO A 161 -17.33 8.05 10.30
N VAL A 162 -16.06 7.64 10.20
CA VAL A 162 -15.39 7.38 8.93
C VAL A 162 -15.89 6.05 8.36
N LEU A 163 -16.17 6.02 7.05
CA LEU A 163 -16.68 4.84 6.33
C LEU A 163 -17.94 4.23 6.99
N GLY A 164 -18.85 5.06 7.50
CA GLY A 164 -20.07 4.59 8.16
C GLY A 164 -19.82 3.78 9.43
N GLY A 165 -18.67 3.98 10.08
CA GLY A 165 -18.27 3.23 11.28
C GLY A 165 -17.68 1.85 11.01
N THR A 166 -17.46 1.49 9.73
CA THR A 166 -16.86 0.18 9.37
C THR A 166 -15.35 0.15 9.55
N LEU A 167 -14.68 1.31 9.48
CA LEU A 167 -13.27 1.40 9.83
C LEU A 167 -13.15 1.46 11.36
N SER A 168 -12.44 0.50 11.91
CA SER A 168 -12.22 0.39 13.35
C SER A 168 -10.75 0.16 13.67
N MET A 169 -10.38 0.35 14.93
CA MET A 169 -9.11 -0.09 15.47
C MET A 169 -9.33 -1.19 16.49
N ARG A 170 -8.29 -1.99 16.69
CA ARG A 170 -8.24 -3.01 17.72
C ARG A 170 -6.95 -2.89 18.52
N GLU A 171 -7.07 -3.03 19.83
CA GLU A 171 -5.93 -3.21 20.71
C GLU A 171 -5.34 -4.61 20.51
N THR A 172 -4.02 -4.68 20.32
CA THR A 172 -3.25 -5.93 20.22
C THR A 172 -2.09 -5.91 21.21
N ASP A 173 -1.39 -7.04 21.37
CA ASP A 173 -0.19 -7.12 22.22
C ASP A 173 0.92 -6.15 21.79
N ASP A 174 0.92 -5.73 20.52
CA ASP A 174 1.88 -4.77 19.95
C ASP A 174 1.36 -3.32 19.96
N GLY A 175 0.17 -3.08 20.52
CA GLY A 175 -0.51 -1.79 20.58
C GLY A 175 -1.71 -1.69 19.64
N TRP A 176 -2.25 -0.49 19.49
CA TRP A 176 -3.43 -0.22 18.66
C TRP A 176 -3.13 -0.30 17.16
N ARG A 177 -4.03 -0.95 16.42
CA ARG A 177 -3.90 -1.23 14.97
C ARG A 177 -5.23 -1.01 14.26
N ILE A 178 -5.19 -0.60 12.99
CA ILE A 178 -6.39 -0.51 12.15
C ILE A 178 -6.89 -1.91 11.85
N ALA A 179 -8.10 -2.26 12.26
CA ALA A 179 -8.68 -3.57 12.00
C ALA A 179 -9.28 -3.61 10.59
N LEU A 180 -8.81 -4.54 9.76
CA LEU A 180 -9.44 -4.82 8.48
C LEU A 180 -10.69 -5.69 8.69
N PRO A 181 -11.81 -5.40 8.00
CA PRO A 181 -13.04 -6.19 8.11
C PRO A 181 -12.89 -7.49 7.30
N VAL A 182 -12.05 -8.41 7.77
CA VAL A 182 -11.71 -9.67 7.06
C VAL A 182 -12.95 -10.52 6.80
N ASP A 183 -13.88 -10.61 7.75
CA ASP A 183 -15.11 -11.39 7.57
C ASP A 183 -15.97 -10.85 6.42
N LEU A 184 -16.06 -9.52 6.31
CA LEU A 184 -16.74 -8.88 5.19
C LEU A 184 -16.01 -9.19 3.88
N ALA A 185 -14.68 -9.03 3.84
CA ALA A 185 -13.87 -9.32 2.66
C ALA A 185 -13.99 -10.79 2.22
N ARG A 186 -14.04 -11.73 3.18
CA ARG A 186 -14.21 -13.16 2.92
C ARG A 186 -15.61 -13.48 2.40
N SER A 187 -16.65 -12.90 3.00
CA SER A 187 -18.03 -13.06 2.53
C SER A 187 -18.25 -12.55 1.10
N SER A 188 -17.47 -11.54 0.69
CA SER A 188 -17.49 -11.01 -0.68
C SER A 188 -16.68 -11.84 -1.69
N GLY A 189 -15.95 -12.86 -1.25
CA GLY A 189 -15.13 -13.73 -2.10
C GLY A 189 -13.80 -13.13 -2.56
N TYR A 190 -13.38 -12.00 -2.00
CA TYR A 190 -12.12 -11.32 -2.37
C TYR A 190 -10.96 -11.64 -1.43
N PHE A 191 -11.22 -12.22 -0.25
CA PHE A 191 -10.18 -12.58 0.69
C PHE A 191 -9.65 -14.01 0.42
N PRO A 192 -8.34 -14.25 0.41
CA PRO A 192 -7.80 -15.59 0.19
C PRO A 192 -8.20 -16.56 1.31
N ASP A 193 -8.77 -17.70 0.92
CA ASP A 193 -9.20 -18.78 1.79
C ASP A 193 -8.24 -19.98 1.75
N THR A 194 -7.53 -20.19 0.63
CA THR A 194 -6.64 -21.35 0.42
C THR A 194 -5.18 -20.98 0.27
N ARG A 195 -4.29 -21.99 0.36
CA ARG A 195 -2.85 -21.80 0.22
C ARG A 195 -2.47 -21.31 -1.17
N GLU A 196 -3.16 -21.81 -2.18
CA GLU A 196 -3.00 -21.48 -3.58
C GLU A 196 -3.43 -20.02 -3.84
N GLU A 197 -4.54 -19.58 -3.23
CA GLU A 197 -5.00 -18.19 -3.34
C GLU A 197 -4.03 -17.22 -2.66
N TRP A 198 -3.48 -17.58 -1.49
CA TRP A 198 -2.40 -16.81 -0.87
C TRP A 198 -1.13 -16.77 -1.74
N ALA A 199 -0.78 -17.87 -2.43
CA ALA A 199 0.33 -17.88 -3.37
C ALA A 199 0.09 -16.94 -4.55
N VAL A 200 -1.14 -16.92 -5.07
CA VAL A 200 -1.55 -16.03 -6.15
C VAL A 200 -1.38 -14.56 -5.77
N VAL A 201 -1.83 -14.17 -4.56
CA VAL A 201 -1.61 -12.80 -4.05
C VAL A 201 -0.11 -12.48 -3.99
N ALA A 202 0.70 -13.38 -3.44
CA ALA A 202 2.15 -13.18 -3.40
C ALA A 202 2.76 -13.02 -4.80
N TYR A 203 2.36 -13.84 -5.78
CA TYR A 203 2.82 -13.71 -7.17
C TYR A 203 2.41 -12.38 -7.81
N MET A 204 1.19 -11.90 -7.57
CA MET A 204 0.74 -10.58 -8.04
C MET A 204 1.64 -9.48 -7.48
N MET A 205 1.96 -9.54 -6.18
CA MET A 205 2.82 -8.54 -5.54
C MET A 205 4.24 -8.57 -6.11
N ILE A 206 4.82 -9.75 -6.35
CA ILE A 206 6.13 -9.91 -7.00
C ILE A 206 6.11 -9.34 -8.42
N ALA A 207 5.05 -9.59 -9.20
CA ALA A 207 4.94 -9.04 -10.54
C ALA A 207 4.93 -7.50 -10.53
N VAL A 208 4.19 -6.89 -9.60
CA VAL A 208 4.17 -5.43 -9.43
C VAL A 208 5.54 -4.91 -8.97
N GLU A 209 6.19 -5.57 -8.01
CA GLU A 209 7.53 -5.18 -7.56
C GLU A 209 8.55 -5.21 -8.70
N ASN A 210 8.55 -6.25 -9.53
CA ASN A 210 9.44 -6.33 -10.68
C ASN A 210 9.20 -5.17 -11.66
N ALA A 211 7.92 -4.88 -11.96
CA ALA A 211 7.54 -3.75 -12.78
C ALA A 211 8.00 -2.40 -12.19
N LEU A 212 7.86 -2.22 -10.88
CA LEU A 212 8.33 -1.02 -10.16
C LEU A 212 9.86 -0.91 -10.16
N THR A 213 10.55 -2.04 -10.03
CA THR A 213 12.02 -2.12 -10.09
C THR A 213 12.54 -1.74 -11.46
N ASP A 214 11.92 -2.26 -12.52
CA ASP A 214 12.22 -1.86 -13.89
C ASP A 214 12.00 -0.36 -14.07
N PHE A 215 10.82 0.15 -13.68
CA PHE A 215 10.50 1.58 -13.77
C PHE A 215 11.51 2.47 -13.02
N GLU A 216 11.87 2.08 -11.79
CA GLU A 216 12.88 2.77 -10.99
C GLU A 216 14.23 2.79 -11.71
N GLY A 217 14.64 1.67 -12.32
CA GLY A 217 15.85 1.58 -13.14
C GLY A 217 15.81 2.45 -14.40
N GLU A 218 14.67 2.53 -15.09
CA GLU A 218 14.47 3.41 -16.25
C GLU A 218 14.56 4.89 -15.87
N LEU A 219 14.01 5.24 -14.71
CA LEU A 219 14.08 6.59 -14.15
C LEU A 219 15.52 6.97 -13.75
N ASP A 220 16.23 6.07 -13.07
CA ASP A 220 17.62 6.28 -12.66
C ASP A 220 18.56 6.39 -13.88
N GLY A 221 18.34 5.55 -14.89
CA GLY A 221 19.05 5.59 -16.17
C GLY A 221 18.74 6.84 -17.01
N GLY A 222 17.76 7.65 -16.60
CA GLY A 222 17.39 8.88 -17.30
C GLY A 222 16.71 8.66 -18.63
N LYS A 223 15.99 7.54 -18.80
CA LYS A 223 15.27 7.23 -20.03
C LYS A 223 14.12 8.22 -20.31
N PHE A 224 13.54 8.81 -19.28
CA PHE A 224 12.46 9.79 -19.41
C PHE A 224 13.01 11.21 -19.49
N ARG A 225 12.61 11.95 -20.53
CA ARG A 225 12.99 13.36 -20.71
C ARG A 225 12.06 14.29 -19.96
N THR A 226 10.82 13.87 -19.73
CA THR A 226 9.77 14.65 -19.06
C THR A 226 9.01 13.82 -18.03
N LEU A 227 8.32 14.48 -17.10
CA LEU A 227 7.41 13.79 -16.18
C LEU A 227 6.29 13.06 -16.93
N GLY A 228 5.80 13.62 -18.04
CA GLY A 228 4.72 13.02 -18.84
C GLY A 228 5.09 11.65 -19.41
N GLU A 229 6.30 11.49 -19.94
CA GLU A 229 6.80 10.20 -20.43
C GLU A 229 6.91 9.16 -19.31
N ALA A 230 7.37 9.58 -18.12
CA ALA A 230 7.44 8.72 -16.94
C ALA A 230 6.03 8.32 -16.46
N SER A 231 5.09 9.27 -16.42
CA SER A 231 3.69 9.02 -16.07
C SER A 231 2.98 8.10 -17.06
N GLU A 232 3.22 8.24 -18.36
CA GLU A 232 2.67 7.35 -19.38
C GLU A 232 3.22 5.92 -19.22
N ARG A 233 4.53 5.78 -18.97
CA ARG A 233 5.14 4.47 -18.71
C ARG A 233 4.57 3.82 -17.45
N ALA A 234 4.42 4.58 -16.37
CA ALA A 234 3.80 4.11 -15.13
C ALA A 234 2.33 3.71 -15.36
N GLY A 235 1.57 4.51 -16.11
CA GLY A 235 0.19 4.21 -16.48
C GLY A 235 0.08 2.90 -17.28
N ARG A 236 1.00 2.65 -18.23
CA ARG A 236 1.06 1.37 -18.95
C ARG A 236 1.32 0.19 -18.01
N LEU A 237 2.27 0.33 -17.07
CA LEU A 237 2.55 -0.72 -16.08
C LEU A 237 1.33 -1.04 -15.20
N VAL A 238 0.61 -0.02 -14.75
CA VAL A 238 -0.62 -0.21 -13.96
C VAL A 238 -1.70 -0.89 -14.80
N ALA A 239 -1.89 -0.48 -16.05
CA ALA A 239 -2.86 -1.10 -16.96
C ALA A 239 -2.51 -2.58 -17.27
N GLU A 240 -1.23 -2.87 -17.53
CA GLU A 240 -0.72 -4.23 -17.73
C GLU A 240 -0.91 -5.09 -16.47
N SER A 241 -0.67 -4.52 -15.28
CA SER A 241 -0.88 -5.19 -14.00
C SER A 241 -2.37 -5.48 -13.76
N ALA A 242 -3.26 -4.50 -13.96
CA ALA A 242 -4.70 -4.68 -13.80
C ALA A 242 -5.25 -5.78 -14.74
N ALA A 243 -4.76 -5.85 -15.97
CA ALA A 243 -5.11 -6.93 -16.90
C ALA A 243 -4.66 -8.31 -16.40
N ALA A 244 -3.44 -8.41 -15.84
CA ALA A 244 -2.94 -9.64 -15.22
C ALA A 244 -3.77 -10.04 -13.98
N GLN A 245 -4.14 -9.07 -13.14
CA GLN A 245 -5.00 -9.29 -11.97
C GLN A 245 -6.40 -9.78 -12.38
N ALA A 246 -6.98 -9.23 -13.45
CA ALA A 246 -8.26 -9.68 -14.01
C ALA A 246 -8.18 -11.11 -14.56
N LEU A 247 -7.08 -11.47 -15.24
CA LEU A 247 -6.85 -12.83 -15.73
C LEU A 247 -6.73 -13.83 -14.56
N ILE A 248 -5.93 -13.47 -13.55
CA ILE A 248 -5.73 -14.28 -12.35
C ILE A 248 -7.05 -14.47 -11.60
N PHE A 249 -7.84 -13.41 -11.44
CA PHE A 249 -9.17 -13.49 -10.84
C PHE A 249 -10.10 -14.44 -11.62
N ALA A 250 -10.10 -14.34 -12.96
CA ALA A 250 -10.87 -15.26 -13.80
C ALA A 250 -10.42 -16.72 -13.64
N LEU A 251 -9.11 -16.96 -13.49
CA LEU A 251 -8.56 -18.29 -13.23
C LEU A 251 -8.87 -18.82 -11.82
N MET A 252 -8.93 -17.94 -10.81
CA MET A 252 -9.35 -18.30 -9.45
C MET A 252 -10.82 -18.71 -9.41
N GLN A 253 -11.70 -17.96 -10.09
CA GLN A 253 -13.13 -18.28 -10.18
C GLN A 253 -13.41 -19.57 -10.97
N GLN A 254 -12.61 -19.89 -11.99
CA GLN A 254 -12.79 -21.10 -12.79
C GLN A 254 -12.47 -22.41 -12.03
N ASN A 255 -11.66 -22.35 -10.97
CA ASN A 255 -11.20 -23.54 -10.25
C ASN A 255 -12.02 -23.89 -9.01
N ASP A 256 -13.11 -23.16 -8.72
CA ASP A 256 -14.04 -23.48 -7.62
C ASP A 256 -15.33 -24.14 -8.16
N PRO A 257 -15.45 -25.49 -8.10
CA PRO A 257 -16.62 -26.21 -8.63
C PRO A 257 -17.91 -25.96 -7.85
N SER A 258 -17.87 -25.19 -6.76
CA SER A 258 -19.02 -24.87 -5.90
C SER A 258 -19.60 -23.47 -6.13
N LYS A 259 -18.97 -22.63 -6.97
CA LYS A 259 -19.42 -21.26 -7.25
C LYS A 259 -19.98 -21.11 -8.67
N PRO A 260 -21.06 -20.33 -8.88
CA PRO A 260 -21.50 -19.97 -10.21
C PRO A 260 -20.39 -19.18 -10.93
N PRO A 261 -20.25 -19.29 -12.26
CA PRO A 261 -19.23 -18.55 -13.01
C PRO A 261 -19.36 -17.06 -12.69
N ALA A 262 -18.24 -16.42 -12.38
CA ALA A 262 -18.16 -14.99 -12.09
C ALA A 262 -18.99 -14.19 -13.09
N GLY A 263 -19.92 -13.37 -12.60
CA GLY A 263 -20.47 -12.28 -13.41
C GLY A 263 -19.30 -11.43 -13.92
N GLY A 264 -19.25 -11.15 -15.22
CA GLY A 264 -18.14 -10.47 -15.85
C GLY A 264 -17.75 -9.17 -15.13
N LEU A 265 -16.45 -8.90 -15.08
CA LEU A 265 -15.92 -7.62 -14.60
C LEU A 265 -16.09 -6.57 -15.70
N GLU A 266 -16.84 -5.52 -15.40
CA GLU A 266 -16.82 -4.26 -16.15
C GLU A 266 -15.71 -3.38 -15.56
N LEU A 267 -14.60 -3.24 -16.29
CA LEU A 267 -13.50 -2.37 -15.93
C LEU A 267 -13.60 -1.09 -16.77
N GLU A 268 -13.82 0.06 -16.13
CA GLU A 268 -13.75 1.35 -16.80
C GLU A 268 -12.34 1.94 -16.68
N ALA A 269 -11.58 1.92 -17.78
CA ALA A 269 -10.25 2.51 -17.85
C ALA A 269 -10.22 3.59 -18.94
N GLY A 270 -10.11 4.86 -18.53
CA GLY A 270 -10.01 5.99 -19.46
C GLY A 270 -11.30 6.24 -20.28
N GLY A 271 -12.48 5.98 -19.70
CA GLY A 271 -13.77 6.17 -20.37
C GLY A 271 -14.09 5.10 -21.43
N VAL A 272 -13.52 3.89 -21.26
CA VAL A 272 -13.84 2.71 -22.06
C VAL A 272 -14.24 1.59 -21.12
N GLU A 273 -15.42 1.04 -21.37
CA GLU A 273 -15.97 -0.11 -20.64
C GLU A 273 -15.40 -1.39 -21.25
N VAL A 274 -14.60 -2.13 -20.46
CA VAL A 274 -14.04 -3.43 -20.86
C VAL A 274 -14.77 -4.52 -20.08
N LYS A 275 -15.53 -5.36 -20.77
CA LYS A 275 -16.21 -6.53 -20.20
C LYS A 275 -15.30 -7.74 -20.27
N VAL A 276 -14.91 -8.28 -19.12
CA VAL A 276 -14.08 -9.49 -19.02
C VAL A 276 -14.88 -10.57 -18.29
N GLY A 277 -15.22 -11.64 -18.99
CA GLY A 277 -15.97 -12.78 -18.44
C GLY A 277 -17.49 -12.71 -18.63
N ALA A 278 -18.14 -13.85 -18.38
CA ALA A 278 -19.52 -14.25 -18.72
C ALA A 278 -19.75 -14.70 -20.18
N ASP A 279 -19.46 -13.90 -21.21
CA ASP A 279 -19.88 -14.23 -22.60
C ASP A 279 -18.82 -14.01 -23.71
N VAL A 280 -17.60 -13.62 -23.36
CA VAL A 280 -16.51 -13.36 -24.31
C VAL A 280 -15.30 -14.21 -23.95
N PRO A 281 -14.78 -15.06 -24.85
CA PRO A 281 -13.52 -15.77 -24.68
C PRO A 281 -12.40 -14.79 -24.30
N VAL A 282 -11.62 -15.14 -23.27
CA VAL A 282 -10.62 -14.26 -22.65
C VAL A 282 -9.62 -13.72 -23.67
N GLU A 283 -9.21 -14.55 -24.63
CA GLU A 283 -8.30 -14.17 -25.71
C GLU A 283 -8.92 -13.09 -26.62
N GLN A 284 -10.23 -13.16 -26.81
CA GLN A 284 -10.99 -12.23 -27.66
C GLN A 284 -11.26 -10.90 -26.95
N GLY A 285 -11.54 -10.92 -25.65
CA GLY A 285 -11.69 -9.70 -24.83
C GLY A 285 -10.39 -8.91 -24.70
N LEU A 286 -9.27 -9.61 -24.49
CA LEU A 286 -7.93 -8.99 -24.39
C LEU A 286 -7.44 -8.45 -25.74
N GLY A 287 -7.71 -9.17 -26.84
CA GLY A 287 -7.42 -8.68 -28.20
C GLY A 287 -8.19 -7.40 -28.52
N GLN A 288 -9.47 -7.34 -28.17
CA GLN A 288 -10.29 -6.15 -28.36
C GLN A 288 -9.81 -4.97 -27.52
N ALA A 289 -9.47 -5.19 -26.24
CA ALA A 289 -8.94 -4.14 -25.36
C ALA A 289 -7.58 -3.60 -25.84
N GLY A 290 -6.67 -4.49 -26.26
CA GLY A 290 -5.37 -4.12 -26.82
C GLY A 290 -5.50 -3.34 -28.14
N ASP A 291 -6.40 -3.75 -29.04
CA ASP A 291 -6.64 -3.07 -30.31
C ASP A 291 -7.42 -1.76 -30.16
N LEU A 292 -8.22 -1.59 -29.11
CA LEU A 292 -8.89 -0.33 -28.76
C LEU A 292 -7.90 0.68 -28.19
N MET A 293 -7.01 0.24 -27.30
CA MET A 293 -5.97 1.10 -26.73
C MET A 293 -4.97 1.55 -27.80
N ARG A 294 -4.61 0.68 -28.75
CA ARG A 294 -3.74 1.01 -29.89
C ARG A 294 -4.35 2.08 -30.80
N ARG A 295 -5.65 2.00 -31.09
CA ARG A 295 -6.38 2.96 -31.94
C ARG A 295 -6.57 4.35 -31.33
N ARG A 296 -6.40 4.51 -30.02
CA ARG A 296 -6.42 5.83 -29.34
C ARG A 296 -5.03 6.46 -29.19
N ALA A 297 -3.98 5.66 -29.37
CA ALA A 297 -2.59 6.11 -29.31
C ALA A 297 -2.06 6.60 -30.68
N GLU A 298 -2.83 6.37 -31.76
CA GLU A 298 -2.67 6.95 -33.10
C GLU A 298 -3.48 8.25 -33.23
#